data_AF-A0A2M8FVI3-F1
#
_entry.id   AF-A0A2M8FVI3-F1
#
_cell.length_a   1.000
_cell.length_b   1.000
_cell.length_c   1.000
_cell.angle_alpha   90.00
_cell.angle_beta   90.00
_cell.angle_gamma   90.00
#
_symmetry.space_group_name_H-M   'P 1'
#
loop_
_entity.id
_entity.type
_entity.pdbx_description
1 polymer ?
#
loop_
_entity_poly.entity_id
_entity_poly.type
_entity_poly.pdbx_seq_one_letter_code
_entity_poly.pdbx_strand_id
1 'polypeptide(L)' 'MRPKKRDPLLVKVGKKIQEMRIEADLRQEDLEEYGISWKHCQRIEAGTTNTTVQFLYKIAKAFKCHPSDLLP' A
#
# COMPACT_ATOMS: atom_id res chain seq x y z
N MET A 1 27.41 1.32 2.73
CA MET A 1 26.34 0.37 3.11
C MET A 1 25.67 -0.12 1.82
N ARG A 2 25.69 -1.43 1.51
CA ARG A 2 24.99 -1.95 0.33
C ARG A 2 23.48 -1.88 0.58
N PRO A 3 22.64 -1.40 -0.35
CA PRO A 3 21.20 -1.42 -0.15
C PRO A 3 20.73 -2.87 0.03
N LYS A 4 19.98 -3.12 1.10
CA LYS A 4 19.40 -4.45 1.36
C LYS A 4 18.46 -4.77 0.18
N LYS A 5 18.62 -5.94 -0.43
CA LYS A 5 17.74 -6.41 -1.52
C LYS A 5 16.30 -6.40 -1.00
N ARG A 6 15.39 -5.71 -1.70
CA ARG A 6 13.97 -5.65 -1.32
C ARG A 6 13.33 -7.01 -1.50
N ASP A 7 12.41 -7.36 -0.61
CA ASP A 7 11.63 -8.59 -0.71
C ASP A 7 10.72 -8.53 -1.96
N PRO A 8 10.82 -9.49 -2.89
CA PRO A 8 10.00 -9.49 -4.10
C PRO A 8 8.49 -9.48 -3.84
N LEU A 9 8.02 -10.14 -2.78
CA LEU A 9 6.60 -10.17 -2.43
C LEU A 9 6.12 -8.79 -1.98
N LEU A 10 6.90 -8.11 -1.12
CA LEU A 10 6.57 -6.76 -0.67
C LEU A 10 6.53 -5.75 -1.83
N VAL A 11 7.45 -5.90 -2.79
CA VAL A 11 7.45 -5.05 -4.00
C VAL A 11 6.19 -5.31 -4.85
N LYS A 12 5.76 -6.57 -4.99
CA LYS A 12 4.54 -6.89 -5.74
C LYS A 12 3.27 -6.36 -5.05
N VAL A 13 3.13 -6.57 -3.75
CA VAL A 13 2.00 -6.04 -2.96
C VAL A 13 1.99 -4.51 -3.02
N GLY A 14 3.14 -3.86 -2.83
CA GLY A 14 3.26 -2.40 -2.91
C GLY A 14 2.82 -1.83 -4.26
N LYS A 15 3.23 -2.48 -5.36
CA LYS A 15 2.79 -2.10 -6.71
C LYS A 15 1.28 -2.29 -6.90
N LYS A 16 0.71 -3.41 -6.47
CA LYS A 16 -0.73 -3.67 -6.58
C LYS A 16 -1.55 -2.61 -5.84
N ILE A 17 -1.13 -2.25 -4.62
CA ILE A 17 -1.75 -1.17 -3.83
C ILE A 17 -1.64 0.17 -4.56
N GLN A 18 -0.47 0.49 -5.13
CA GLN A 18 -0.26 1.74 -5.87
C GLN A 18 -1.17 1.83 -7.10
N GLU A 19 -1.27 0.76 -7.88
CA GLU A 19 -2.13 0.68 -9.07
C GLU A 19 -3.60 0.94 -8.69
N MET A 20 -4.11 0.21 -7.69
CA MET A 20 -5.49 0.38 -7.23
C MET A 20 -5.77 1.76 -6.64
N ARG A 21 -4.78 2.38 -5.97
CA ARG A 21 -4.91 3.75 -5.47
C ARG A 21 -5.11 4.74 -6.63
N ILE A 22 -4.33 4.59 -7.70
CA ILE A 22 -4.40 5.43 -8.89
C ILE A 22 -5.72 5.20 -9.64
N GLU A 23 -6.18 3.94 -9.74
CA GLU A 23 -7.50 3.60 -10.31
C GLU A 23 -8.66 4.22 -9.52
N ALA A 24 -8.48 4.40 -8.21
CA ALA A 24 -9.43 5.09 -7.34
C ALA A 24 -9.32 6.63 -7.36
N ASP A 25 -8.45 7.20 -8.21
CA ASP A 25 -8.16 8.64 -8.31
C ASP A 25 -7.71 9.29 -6.99
N LEU A 26 -6.95 8.54 -6.19
CA LEU A 26 -6.43 9.00 -4.89
C LEU A 26 -4.92 9.26 -4.97
N ARG A 27 -4.45 10.33 -4.33
CA ARG A 27 -3.03 10.55 -4.00
C ARG A 27 -2.68 9.85 -2.69
N GLN A 28 -1.39 9.79 -2.35
CA GLN A 28 -0.95 9.17 -1.09
C GLN A 28 -1.43 9.96 0.13
N GLU A 29 -1.53 11.29 0.00
CA GLU A 29 -1.98 12.23 1.01
C GLU A 29 -3.48 12.09 1.30
N ASP A 30 -4.28 11.74 0.28
CA ASP A 30 -5.73 11.57 0.45
C ASP A 30 -6.07 10.37 1.36
N LEU A 31 -5.10 9.46 1.59
CA LEU A 31 -5.24 8.36 2.54
C LEU A 31 -5.18 8.80 4.01
N GLU A 32 -4.74 10.02 4.31
CA GLU A 32 -4.74 10.53 5.69
C GLU A 32 -6.17 10.67 6.23
N GLU A 33 -7.15 10.94 5.37
CA GLU A 33 -8.58 10.96 5.70
C GLU A 33 -9.09 9.58 6.20
N TYR A 34 -8.39 8.51 5.85
CA TYR A 34 -8.67 7.14 6.25
C TYR A 34 -7.81 6.66 7.43
N GLY A 35 -7.08 7.59 8.07
CA GLY A 35 -6.18 7.30 9.20
C GLY A 35 -4.94 6.52 8.78
N ILE A 36 -4.49 6.70 7.54
CA ILE A 36 -3.27 6.12 6.97
C ILE A 36 -2.30 7.27 6.67
N SER A 37 -1.19 7.35 7.39
CA SER A 37 -0.16 8.36 7.09
C SER A 37 0.41 8.15 5.69
N TRP A 38 0.50 9.24 4.91
CA TRP A 38 1.04 9.21 3.54
C TRP A 38 2.47 8.62 3.50
N LYS A 39 3.31 8.93 4.50
CA LYS A 39 4.68 8.39 4.63
C LYS A 39 4.69 6.87 4.85
N HIS A 40 3.67 6.35 5.53
CA HIS A 40 3.53 4.91 5.71
C HIS A 40 3.11 4.26 4.39
N CYS A 41 2.10 4.83 3.70
CA CYS A 41 1.67 4.36 2.40
C CYS A 41 2.82 4.36 1.37
N GLN A 42 3.59 5.45 1.32
CA GLN A 42 4.77 5.58 0.44
C GLN A 42 5.78 4.44 0.66
N ARG A 43 6.08 4.08 1.91
CA ARG A 43 7.01 2.98 2.22
C ARG A 43 6.46 1.61 1.80
N ILE A 44 5.15 1.41 1.92
CA ILE A 44 4.45 0.19 1.52
C ILE A 44 4.45 0.07 0.00
N GLU A 45 4.05 1.11 -0.73
CA GLU A 45 4.07 1.14 -2.20
C GLU A 45 5.49 0.93 -2.75
N ALA A 46 6.51 1.46 -2.06
CA ALA A 46 7.91 1.23 -2.40
C ALA A 46 8.42 -0.20 -2.07
N GLY A 47 7.63 -1.02 -1.36
CA GLY A 47 8.00 -2.36 -0.91
C GLY A 47 9.15 -2.36 0.12
N THR A 48 9.25 -1.30 0.92
CA THR A 48 10.34 -1.10 1.90
C THR A 48 9.94 -1.42 3.34
N THR A 49 8.65 -1.63 3.59
CA THR A 49 8.13 -2.09 4.87
C THR A 49 7.12 -3.22 4.65
N ASN A 50 7.07 -4.17 5.57
CA ASN A 50 5.98 -5.14 5.61
C ASN A 50 4.72 -4.43 6.14
N THR A 51 3.57 -4.73 5.54
CA THR A 51 2.27 -4.18 5.97
C THR A 51 1.54 -5.18 6.85
N THR A 52 0.73 -4.69 7.78
CA THR A 52 -0.08 -5.56 8.63
C THR A 52 -1.42 -5.89 7.95
N VAL A 53 -2.03 -7.00 8.35
CA VAL A 53 -3.40 -7.34 7.90
C VAL A 53 -4.37 -6.21 8.22
N GLN A 54 -4.33 -5.64 9.43
CA GLN A 54 -5.17 -4.50 9.80
C GLN A 54 -5.05 -3.31 8.84
N PHE A 55 -3.85 -3.04 8.33
CA PHE A 55 -3.62 -1.95 7.39
C PHE A 55 -4.17 -2.27 5.99
N LEU A 56 -4.06 -3.52 5.53
CA LEU A 56 -4.71 -3.97 4.29
C LEU A 56 -6.23 -3.73 4.34
N TYR A 57 -6.88 -4.03 5.47
CA TYR A 57 -8.32 -3.75 5.62
C TYR A 57 -8.65 -2.25 5.60
N LYS A 58 -7.78 -1.38 6.14
CA LYS A 58 -7.97 0.07 6.05
C LYS A 58 -7.86 0.57 4.61
N ILE A 59 -6.85 0.09 3.86
CA ILE A 59 -6.70 0.41 2.44
C ILE A 59 -7.91 -0.08 1.65
N ALA A 60 -8.33 -1.33 1.87
CA ALA A 60 -9.47 -1.90 1.16
C ALA A 60 -10.75 -1.08 1.36
N LYS A 61 -10.96 -0.55 2.58
CA LYS A 61 -12.04 0.39 2.87
C LYS A 61 -11.91 1.70 2.10
N ALA A 62 -10.71 2.27 2.00
CA ALA A 62 -10.46 3.49 1.23
C ALA A 62 -10.70 3.29 -0.27
N PHE A 63 -10.28 2.14 -0.81
CA PHE A 63 -10.41 1.80 -2.23
C PHE A 63 -11.75 1.17 -2.60
N LYS A 64 -12.64 0.94 -1.61
CA LYS A 64 -13.93 0.27 -1.77
C LYS A 64 -13.80 -1.12 -2.46
N CYS A 65 -12.76 -1.87 -2.09
CA CYS A 65 -12.46 -3.19 -2.63
C CYS A 65 -12.41 -4.26 -1.52
N HIS A 66 -12.24 -5.53 -1.89
CA HIS A 66 -11.96 -6.59 -0.93
C HIS A 66 -10.46 -6.60 -0.59
N PRO A 67 -10.03 -6.94 0.65
CA PRO A 67 -8.61 -6.98 1.02
C PRO A 67 -7.76 -7.94 0.19
N SER A 68 -8.36 -9.01 -0.35
CA SER A 68 -7.67 -9.95 -1.25
C SER A 68 -7.28 -9.29 -2.57
N ASP A 69 -7.99 -8.25 -3.00
CA ASP A 69 -7.72 -7.56 -4.27
C ASP A 69 -6.39 -6.79 -4.20
N LEU A 70 -5.90 -6.49 -2.99
CA LEU A 70 -4.63 -5.82 -2.73
C LEU A 70 -3.41 -6.74 -2.82
N LEU A 71 -3.63 -8.05 -3.05
CA LEU A 71 -2.58 -9.06 -3.15
C LEU A 71 -2.32 -9.43 -4.62
N PRO A 72 -1.05 -9.73 -4.98
CA PRO A 72 -0.67 -10.15 -6.33
C PRO A 72 -1.04 -11.60 -6.66
#